data_AF-A0A667I3E1-F1
#
_entry.id   AF-A0A667I3E1-F1
#
_cell.length_a   1.000
_cell.length_b   1.000
_cell.length_c   1.000
_cell.angle_alpha   90.00
_cell.angle_beta   90.00
_cell.angle_gamma   90.00
#
_symmetry.space_group_name_H-M   'P 1'
#
loop_
_entity.id
_entity.type
_entity.pdbx_description
1 polymer ?
#
loop_
_entity_poly.entity_id
_entity_poly.type
_entity_poly.pdbx_seq_one_letter_code
_entity_poly.pdbx_strand_id
1 'polypeptide(L)'
;MADASTLNRPLCCEQFGSGAARGCFAAADGSLQWEAWGWRWWDFSGAFTVKPQRLAGGAGGALGTASPPLSSLIAVFLPQGFPDSVSPDYLPYQLWDSVQETLVNLAGLLVSLLMLPLVSDCPGFSLGCFFFLTALHIYANYRAVRALVIETLNEGRLRLVLKHFLQRGEVLGPTSANQMEPLWTGFWPSQSLSLGVPLHRLTSSVFDLQQLVEGHQEPYLLRWDLSQNQVQVVLSQMAGPETILRAATHGLVLEALQGDGPLPRGLEELRNQVWAGPEKDNWVIVRDTHQVLDKLFPKFLKGLQDAGWKTEKHQLEVDEWRATWLLSPEKKVL
;
A
#
# COMPACT_ATOMS: atom_id res chain seq x y z
N MET A 1 23.21 -0.29 41.66
CA MET A 1 22.88 1.04 41.11
C MET A 1 22.49 0.82 39.66
N ALA A 2 21.19 0.77 39.38
CA ALA A 2 20.69 0.71 38.01
C ALA A 2 20.78 2.12 37.41
N ASP A 3 21.29 2.21 36.18
CA ASP A 3 21.52 3.46 35.48
C ASP A 3 20.19 4.16 35.17
N ALA A 4 20.06 5.42 35.61
CA ALA A 4 18.85 6.24 35.49
C ALA A 4 18.49 6.58 34.02
N SER A 5 19.32 6.16 33.06
CA SER A 5 19.11 6.29 31.62
C SER A 5 18.10 5.30 31.01
N THR A 6 17.74 4.24 31.74
CA THR A 6 16.78 3.21 31.26
C THR A 6 15.30 3.52 31.52
N LEU A 7 14.96 4.52 32.33
CA LEU A 7 13.57 4.75 32.75
C LEU A 7 12.71 5.55 31.74
N ASN A 8 13.32 6.11 30.69
CA ASN A 8 12.67 7.03 29.75
C ASN A 8 12.71 6.58 28.27
N ARG A 9 13.10 5.34 27.98
CA ARG A 9 13.04 4.84 26.60
C ARG A 9 11.62 4.33 26.28
N PRO A 10 11.02 4.76 25.15
CA PRO A 10 9.72 4.26 24.74
C PRO A 10 9.78 2.74 24.48
N LEU A 11 8.74 2.02 24.90
CA LEU A 11 8.61 0.57 24.69
C LEU A 11 8.37 0.23 23.21
N CYS A 12 7.68 1.12 22.52
CA CYS A 12 7.43 1.04 21.10
C CYS A 12 7.34 2.44 20.50
N CYS A 13 7.53 2.56 19.20
CA CYS A 13 7.36 3.79 18.46
C CYS A 13 6.59 3.52 17.18
N GLU A 14 5.83 4.49 16.69
CA GLU A 14 5.21 4.48 15.37
C GLU A 14 5.58 5.76 14.60
N GLN A 15 5.69 5.67 13.29
CA GLN A 15 6.05 6.78 12.40
C GLN A 15 5.22 6.65 11.11
N PHE A 16 4.73 7.77 10.60
CA PHE A 16 4.08 7.84 9.29
C PHE A 16 5.00 8.52 8.28
N GLY A 17 5.34 7.82 7.19
CA GLY A 17 6.20 8.34 6.15
C GLY A 17 7.54 8.87 6.71
N SER A 18 7.91 10.09 6.32
CA SER A 18 9.11 10.79 6.83
C SER A 18 8.84 11.66 8.06
N GLY A 19 7.67 11.55 8.70
CA GLY A 19 7.28 12.37 9.86
C GLY A 19 8.05 12.04 11.14
N ALA A 20 7.78 12.77 12.24
CA ALA A 20 8.38 12.45 13.53
C ALA A 20 7.82 11.14 14.09
N ALA A 21 8.70 10.30 14.66
CA ALA A 21 8.26 9.10 15.37
C ALA A 21 7.60 9.48 16.70
N ARG A 22 6.54 8.75 17.05
CA ARG A 22 5.77 8.89 18.28
C ARG A 22 6.04 7.69 19.17
N GLY A 23 6.51 7.93 20.39
CA GLY A 23 6.76 6.89 21.39
C GLY A 23 5.49 6.40 22.10
N CYS A 24 5.56 5.18 22.62
CA CYS A 24 4.59 4.56 23.51
C CYS A 24 5.26 4.10 24.81
N PHE A 25 4.54 4.20 25.92
CA PHE A 25 5.00 3.88 27.28
C PHE A 25 3.96 3.04 28.01
N ALA A 26 4.42 2.22 28.95
CA ALA A 26 3.52 1.48 29.84
C ALA A 26 2.97 2.40 30.92
N ALA A 27 1.66 2.47 31.05
CA ALA A 27 1.00 3.05 32.21
C ALA A 27 1.00 2.07 33.38
N ALA A 28 0.75 2.58 34.59
CA ALA A 28 0.71 1.79 35.82
C ALA A 28 -0.40 0.71 35.82
N ASP A 29 -1.44 0.89 35.01
CA ASP A 29 -2.54 -0.08 34.83
C ASP A 29 -2.25 -1.13 33.73
N GLY A 30 -1.07 -1.08 33.11
CA GLY A 30 -0.68 -1.97 32.01
C GLY A 30 -1.19 -1.54 30.62
N SER A 31 -1.89 -0.40 30.51
CA SER A 31 -2.26 0.18 29.22
C SER A 31 -1.06 0.84 28.53
N LEU A 32 -1.11 0.93 27.20
CA LEU A 32 -0.14 1.66 26.40
C LEU A 32 -0.57 3.13 26.27
N GLN A 33 0.22 4.02 26.86
CA GLN A 33 0.09 5.46 26.68
C GLN A 33 1.01 5.94 25.57
N TRP A 34 0.47 6.80 24.72
CA TRP A 34 1.19 7.30 23.57
C TRP A 34 1.56 8.77 23.78
N GLU A 35 2.73 9.17 23.30
CA GLU A 35 3.12 10.57 23.29
C GLU A 35 2.05 11.42 22.60
N ALA A 36 1.84 12.65 23.07
CA ALA A 36 0.96 13.56 22.35
C ALA A 36 1.58 13.83 20.98
N TRP A 37 0.81 13.62 19.91
CA TRP A 37 1.23 14.06 18.60
C TRP A 37 1.40 15.58 18.66
N GLY A 38 2.63 16.05 18.46
CA GLY A 38 2.90 17.45 18.21
C GLY A 38 2.37 17.84 16.84
N TRP A 39 1.05 17.86 16.63
CA TRP A 39 0.42 18.40 15.42
C TRP A 39 0.68 19.91 15.40
N ARG A 40 1.80 20.31 14.80
CA ARG A 40 1.93 21.67 14.29
C ARG A 40 1.32 21.65 12.88
N TRP A 41 0.12 22.19 12.73
CA TRP A 41 -0.52 22.49 11.44
C TRP A 41 0.37 23.16 10.37
N TRP A 42 1.51 23.76 10.75
CA TRP A 42 2.49 24.35 9.83
C TRP A 42 3.64 23.42 9.45
N ASP A 43 3.70 22.17 9.92
CA ASP A 43 4.78 21.23 9.53
C ASP A 43 4.56 20.62 8.13
N PHE A 44 3.39 20.88 7.50
CA PHE A 44 3.24 20.77 6.04
C PHE A 44 3.92 21.92 5.27
N SER A 45 4.40 22.96 5.96
CA SER A 45 5.08 24.12 5.36
C SER A 45 6.61 23.97 5.28
N GLY A 46 7.16 22.84 5.74
CA GLY A 46 8.60 22.56 5.73
C GLY A 46 9.25 22.40 4.35
N ALA A 47 8.45 22.26 3.28
CA ALA A 47 8.94 22.19 1.91
C ALA A 47 9.36 23.57 1.33
N PHE A 48 9.11 24.68 2.03
CA PHE A 48 9.41 26.02 1.52
C PHE A 48 9.99 26.96 2.57
N THR A 49 11.22 26.71 2.98
CA THR A 49 12.08 27.80 3.43
C THR A 49 13.45 27.67 2.77
N VAL A 50 13.56 28.14 1.53
CA VAL A 50 14.87 28.40 0.94
C VAL A 50 15.50 29.53 1.76
N LYS A 51 16.56 29.18 2.50
CA LYS A 51 17.45 30.12 3.16
C LYS A 51 18.15 30.93 2.04
N PRO A 52 17.92 32.25 1.90
CA PRO A 52 18.59 32.99 0.86
C PRO A 52 20.07 33.08 1.22
N GLN A 53 20.91 32.43 0.42
CA GLN A 53 22.35 32.57 0.52
C GLN A 53 22.71 33.97 0.01
N ARG A 54 23.02 34.84 0.98
CA ARG A 54 23.40 36.23 0.79
C ARG A 54 24.74 36.28 0.03
N LEU A 55 24.69 36.47 -1.29
CA LEU A 55 25.85 36.91 -2.06
C LEU A 55 25.97 38.43 -1.91
N ALA A 56 27.14 38.86 -1.46
CA ALA A 56 27.49 40.25 -1.23
C ALA A 56 27.72 41.00 -2.55
N GLY A 57 27.28 42.27 -2.60
CA GLY A 57 27.87 43.27 -3.49
C GLY A 57 26.90 44.26 -4.14
N GLY A 58 27.05 45.54 -3.79
CA GLY A 58 26.86 46.64 -4.75
C GLY A 58 25.56 47.42 -4.66
N ALA A 59 25.68 48.70 -4.32
CA ALA A 59 24.61 49.67 -4.13
C ALA A 59 24.05 50.29 -5.42
N GLY A 60 22.81 50.80 -5.36
CA GLY A 60 22.41 51.99 -6.12
C GLY A 60 21.06 51.90 -6.85
N GLY A 61 20.07 52.67 -6.37
CA GLY A 61 19.27 53.52 -7.27
C GLY A 61 17.88 53.05 -7.73
N ALA A 62 16.88 53.75 -7.18
CA ALA A 62 15.72 54.34 -7.86
C ALA A 62 14.49 53.49 -8.26
N LEU A 63 13.37 54.17 -8.02
CA LEU A 63 11.96 53.87 -8.20
C LEU A 63 11.59 53.60 -9.67
N GLY A 64 10.87 52.51 -9.92
CA GLY A 64 10.29 52.20 -11.24
C GLY A 64 9.06 51.32 -11.08
N THR A 65 7.90 51.86 -11.46
CA THR A 65 6.63 51.13 -11.63
C THR A 65 6.83 50.03 -12.67
N ALA A 66 6.82 48.76 -12.24
CA ALA A 66 6.93 47.62 -13.13
C ALA A 66 5.73 46.70 -12.92
N SER A 67 5.00 46.45 -14.01
CA SER A 67 4.05 45.35 -14.17
C SER A 67 4.66 44.05 -13.62
N PRO A 68 3.88 43.13 -13.02
CA PRO A 68 4.45 41.88 -12.55
C PRO A 68 5.11 41.15 -13.73
N PRO A 69 6.35 40.65 -13.56
CA PRO A 69 7.03 39.96 -14.64
C PRO A 69 6.27 38.68 -14.95
N LEU A 70 6.17 38.34 -16.25
CA LEU A 70 5.56 37.12 -16.75
C LEU A 70 6.04 35.85 -16.01
N SER A 71 7.23 35.89 -15.38
CA SER A 71 7.79 34.81 -14.58
C SER A 71 6.92 34.41 -13.38
N SER A 72 6.18 35.34 -12.78
CA SER A 72 5.33 35.06 -11.61
C SER A 72 4.09 34.25 -11.96
N LEU A 73 3.58 34.37 -13.19
CA LEU A 73 2.47 33.55 -13.69
C LEU A 73 2.94 32.15 -14.07
N ILE A 74 4.13 32.04 -14.68
CA ILE A 74 4.73 30.75 -15.06
C ILE A 74 5.04 29.89 -13.82
N ALA A 75 5.45 30.53 -12.72
CA ALA A 75 5.75 29.84 -11.45
C ALA A 75 4.53 29.11 -10.84
N VAL A 76 3.29 29.50 -11.19
CA VAL A 76 2.06 28.81 -10.75
C VAL A 76 1.87 27.48 -11.49
N PHE A 77 2.39 27.37 -12.71
CA PHE A 77 2.23 26.20 -13.58
C PHE A 77 3.44 25.27 -13.59
N LEU A 78 4.49 25.59 -12.83
CA LEU A 78 5.69 24.76 -12.71
C LEU A 78 5.71 23.97 -11.40
N PRO A 79 6.18 22.72 -11.42
CA PRO A 79 6.37 21.94 -10.21
C PRO A 79 7.40 22.61 -9.28
N GLN A 80 7.26 22.36 -7.98
CA GLN A 80 8.15 22.97 -6.98
C GLN A 80 9.60 22.56 -7.21
N GLY A 81 10.52 23.52 -7.14
CA GLY A 81 11.95 23.28 -7.34
C GLY A 81 12.40 23.13 -8.80
N PHE A 82 11.55 23.47 -9.78
CA PHE A 82 11.92 23.50 -11.18
C PHE A 82 13.09 24.50 -11.43
N PRO A 83 14.09 24.15 -12.26
CA PRO A 83 14.22 22.93 -13.09
C PRO A 83 14.88 21.73 -12.39
N ASP A 84 15.49 21.91 -11.22
CA ASP A 84 16.32 20.87 -10.58
C ASP A 84 15.51 19.69 -10.02
N SER A 85 14.19 19.86 -9.86
CA SER A 85 13.28 18.83 -9.36
C SER A 85 12.67 17.92 -10.44
N VAL A 86 12.90 18.21 -11.72
CA VAL A 86 12.32 17.44 -12.83
C VAL A 86 13.40 16.92 -13.77
N SER A 87 13.07 15.86 -14.51
CA SER A 87 13.96 15.37 -15.56
C SER A 87 14.15 16.44 -16.66
N PRO A 88 15.32 16.48 -17.33
CA PRO A 88 15.57 17.42 -18.42
C PRO A 88 14.53 17.38 -19.55
N ASP A 89 13.85 16.23 -19.71
CA ASP A 89 12.85 15.99 -20.74
C ASP A 89 11.44 16.48 -20.36
N TYR A 90 11.24 17.01 -19.14
CA TYR A 90 9.92 17.43 -18.64
C TYR A 90 9.26 18.50 -19.51
N LEU A 91 9.97 19.59 -19.85
CA LEU A 91 9.40 20.66 -20.67
C LEU A 91 9.09 20.18 -22.11
N PRO A 92 10.00 19.47 -22.81
CA PRO A 92 9.68 18.82 -24.07
C PRO A 92 8.47 17.89 -23.98
N TYR A 93 8.42 17.03 -22.95
CA TYR A 93 7.32 16.10 -22.73
C TYR A 93 5.98 16.83 -22.55
N GLN A 94 5.93 17.83 -21.67
CA GLN A 94 4.71 18.60 -21.40
C GLN A 94 4.20 19.34 -22.64
N LEU A 95 5.10 19.82 -23.50
CA LEU A 95 4.74 20.47 -24.75
C LEU A 95 4.14 19.48 -25.74
N TRP A 96 4.75 18.29 -25.90
CA TRP A 96 4.19 17.24 -26.75
C TRP A 96 2.85 16.72 -26.24
N ASP A 97 2.71 16.56 -24.93
CA ASP A 97 1.47 16.15 -24.28
C ASP A 97 0.36 17.19 -24.53
N SER A 98 0.65 18.48 -24.34
CA SER A 98 -0.30 19.58 -24.60
C SER A 98 -0.74 19.65 -26.07
N VAL A 99 0.20 19.45 -27.00
CA VAL A 99 -0.10 19.39 -28.44
C VAL A 99 -0.96 18.18 -28.77
N GLN A 100 -0.63 17.02 -28.20
CA GLN A 100 -1.41 15.79 -28.37
C GLN A 100 -2.85 15.99 -27.89
N GLU A 101 -3.04 16.50 -26.68
CA GLU A 101 -4.37 16.78 -26.13
C GLU A 101 -5.16 17.75 -27.02
N THR A 102 -4.53 18.81 -27.50
CA THR A 102 -5.19 19.80 -28.37
C THR A 102 -5.61 19.18 -29.70
N LEU A 103 -4.73 18.40 -30.34
CA LEU A 103 -5.02 17.74 -31.61
C LEU A 103 -6.11 16.68 -31.47
N VAL A 104 -6.08 15.89 -30.38
CA VAL A 104 -7.12 14.90 -30.08
C VAL A 104 -8.46 15.59 -29.85
N ASN A 105 -8.50 16.68 -29.10
CA ASN A 105 -9.72 17.46 -28.88
C ASN A 105 -10.26 18.09 -30.17
N LEU A 106 -9.38 18.66 -31.01
CA LEU A 106 -9.78 19.23 -32.30
C LEU A 106 -10.33 18.14 -33.25
N ALA A 107 -9.66 16.99 -33.33
CA ALA A 107 -10.13 15.86 -34.11
C ALA A 107 -11.49 15.35 -33.59
N GLY A 108 -11.65 15.24 -32.27
CA GLY A 108 -12.91 14.87 -31.62
C GLY A 108 -14.04 15.84 -31.95
N LEU A 109 -13.77 17.16 -31.90
CA LEU A 109 -14.74 18.20 -32.28
C LEU A 109 -15.10 18.12 -33.77
N LEU A 110 -14.13 17.93 -34.65
CA LEU A 110 -14.38 17.80 -36.09
C LEU A 110 -15.22 16.56 -36.40
N VAL A 111 -14.87 15.42 -35.82
CA VAL A 111 -15.65 14.17 -35.95
C VAL A 111 -17.05 14.36 -35.40
N SER A 112 -17.21 15.00 -34.25
CA SER A 112 -18.51 15.32 -33.66
C SER A 112 -19.36 16.19 -34.59
N LEU A 113 -18.78 17.26 -35.15
CA LEU A 113 -19.46 18.17 -36.08
C LEU A 113 -19.96 17.45 -37.34
N LEU A 114 -19.19 16.50 -37.86
CA LEU A 114 -19.54 15.71 -39.03
C LEU A 114 -20.57 14.61 -38.73
N MET A 115 -20.52 14.01 -37.53
CA MET A 115 -21.41 12.92 -37.13
C MET A 115 -22.75 13.40 -36.59
N LEU A 116 -22.81 14.58 -35.96
CA LEU A 116 -24.03 15.10 -35.34
C LEU A 116 -25.22 15.10 -36.32
N PRO A 117 -25.11 15.64 -37.56
CA PRO A 117 -26.24 15.70 -38.49
C PRO A 117 -26.71 14.32 -38.95
N LEU A 118 -25.82 13.31 -38.99
CA LEU A 118 -26.14 11.95 -39.42
C LEU A 118 -26.94 11.17 -38.37
N VAL A 119 -26.85 11.58 -37.11
CA VAL A 119 -27.39 10.85 -35.96
C VAL A 119 -28.53 11.63 -35.28
N SER A 120 -28.64 12.94 -35.53
CA SER A 120 -29.57 13.84 -34.82
C SER A 120 -31.05 13.61 -35.14
N ASP A 121 -31.39 13.14 -36.33
CA ASP A 121 -32.79 13.02 -36.78
C ASP A 121 -33.47 11.72 -36.31
N CYS A 122 -32.73 10.81 -35.66
CA CYS A 122 -33.23 9.51 -35.23
C CYS A 122 -32.74 9.17 -33.81
N PRO A 123 -33.46 9.59 -32.75
CA PRO A 123 -33.07 9.33 -31.35
C PRO A 123 -32.82 7.85 -31.04
N GLY A 124 -33.61 6.94 -31.62
CA GLY A 124 -33.41 5.49 -31.46
C GLY A 124 -32.12 4.97 -32.09
N PHE A 125 -31.74 5.52 -33.26
CA PHE A 125 -30.46 5.18 -33.91
C PHE A 125 -29.27 5.72 -33.10
N SER A 126 -29.36 6.97 -32.63
CA SER A 126 -28.37 7.57 -31.73
C SER A 126 -28.16 6.75 -30.47
N LEU A 127 -29.25 6.35 -29.81
CA LEU A 127 -29.21 5.53 -28.61
C LEU A 127 -28.60 4.14 -28.89
N GLY A 128 -28.96 3.53 -30.03
CA GLY A 128 -28.38 2.26 -30.48
C GLY A 128 -26.87 2.36 -30.73
N CYS A 129 -26.42 3.38 -31.45
CA CYS A 129 -25.00 3.65 -31.68
C CYS A 129 -24.25 3.90 -30.37
N PHE A 130 -24.83 4.67 -29.44
CA PHE A 130 -24.24 4.92 -28.12
C PHE A 130 -23.98 3.63 -27.37
N PHE A 131 -24.98 2.75 -27.21
CA PHE A 131 -24.79 1.48 -26.51
C PHE A 131 -23.82 0.55 -27.22
N PHE A 132 -23.88 0.46 -28.56
CA PHE A 132 -22.98 -0.36 -29.34
C PHE A 132 -21.52 0.11 -29.21
N LEU A 133 -21.25 1.40 -29.43
CA LEU A 133 -19.90 1.96 -29.32
C LEU A 133 -19.38 1.89 -27.88
N THR A 134 -20.23 2.09 -26.88
CA THR A 134 -19.86 1.91 -25.47
C THR A 134 -19.49 0.46 -25.17
N ALA A 135 -20.28 -0.51 -25.63
CA ALA A 135 -19.95 -1.93 -25.47
C ALA A 135 -18.64 -2.30 -26.18
N LEU A 136 -18.43 -1.80 -27.40
CA LEU A 136 -17.20 -1.99 -28.15
C LEU A 136 -16.00 -1.36 -27.43
N HIS A 137 -16.16 -0.17 -26.85
CA HIS A 137 -15.12 0.52 -26.09
C HIS A 137 -14.76 -0.26 -24.81
N ILE A 138 -15.75 -0.70 -24.04
CA ILE A 138 -15.53 -1.53 -22.86
C ILE A 138 -14.83 -2.84 -23.24
N TYR A 139 -15.24 -3.48 -24.34
CA TYR A 139 -14.58 -4.70 -24.84
C TYR A 139 -13.13 -4.46 -25.27
N ALA A 140 -12.85 -3.36 -25.97
CA ALA A 140 -11.50 -2.98 -26.37
C ALA A 140 -10.60 -2.75 -25.14
N ASN A 141 -11.10 -2.01 -24.13
CA ASN A 141 -10.39 -1.83 -22.87
C ASN A 141 -10.17 -3.16 -22.13
N TYR A 142 -11.18 -4.03 -22.08
CA TYR A 142 -11.04 -5.38 -21.52
C TYR A 142 -9.91 -6.16 -22.22
N ARG A 143 -9.88 -6.15 -23.56
CA ARG A 143 -8.83 -6.83 -24.34
C ARG A 143 -7.45 -6.19 -24.11
N ALA A 144 -7.37 -4.87 -23.99
CA ALA A 144 -6.13 -4.16 -23.70
C ALA A 144 -5.58 -4.55 -22.33
N VAL A 145 -6.41 -4.53 -21.28
CA VAL A 145 -6.01 -4.94 -19.93
C VAL A 145 -5.61 -6.43 -19.90
N ARG A 146 -6.34 -7.32 -20.58
CA ARG A 146 -5.98 -8.75 -20.69
C ARG A 146 -4.69 -9.02 -21.47
N ALA A 147 -4.27 -8.10 -22.34
CA ALA A 147 -2.99 -8.19 -23.04
C ALA A 147 -1.82 -7.71 -22.17
N LEU A 148 -2.09 -6.89 -21.15
CA LEU A 148 -1.08 -6.36 -20.24
C LEU A 148 -0.71 -7.38 -19.16
N VAL A 149 0.36 -8.14 -19.40
CA VAL A 149 0.90 -9.07 -18.40
C VAL A 149 1.90 -8.35 -17.50
N ILE A 150 1.45 -7.90 -16.33
CA ILE A 150 2.32 -7.28 -15.32
C ILE A 150 2.95 -8.38 -14.45
N GLU A 151 4.26 -8.31 -14.23
CA GLU A 151 5.05 -9.31 -13.48
C GLU A 151 5.09 -9.03 -11.97
N THR A 152 4.34 -8.05 -11.47
CA THR A 152 4.26 -7.68 -10.05
C THR A 152 2.95 -8.16 -9.44
N LEU A 153 2.98 -8.48 -8.15
CA LEU A 153 1.82 -8.95 -7.40
C LEU A 153 1.06 -7.75 -6.80
N ASN A 154 -0.21 -7.60 -7.17
CA ASN A 154 -1.20 -6.85 -6.38
C ASN A 154 -1.89 -7.83 -5.39
N GLU A 155 -2.79 -7.34 -4.54
CA GLU A 155 -3.47 -8.21 -3.56
C GLU A 155 -4.32 -9.30 -4.22
N GLY A 156 -5.09 -8.96 -5.26
CA GLY A 156 -5.96 -9.91 -5.96
C GLY A 156 -5.19 -11.05 -6.63
N ARG A 157 -4.06 -10.73 -7.27
CA ARG A 157 -3.14 -11.70 -7.88
C ARG A 157 -2.47 -12.54 -6.81
N LEU A 158 -2.00 -11.93 -5.72
CA LEU A 158 -1.41 -12.69 -4.61
C LEU A 158 -2.42 -13.69 -4.04
N ARG A 159 -3.67 -13.27 -3.82
CA ARG A 159 -4.76 -14.13 -3.36
C ARG A 159 -5.04 -15.28 -4.31
N LEU A 160 -5.14 -15.00 -5.61
CA LEU A 160 -5.36 -16.00 -6.64
C LEU A 160 -4.22 -17.03 -6.71
N VAL A 161 -2.98 -16.55 -6.76
CA VAL A 161 -1.77 -17.37 -6.87
C VAL A 161 -1.55 -18.20 -5.60
N LEU A 162 -1.73 -17.60 -4.42
CA LEU A 162 -1.65 -18.31 -3.14
C LEU A 162 -2.73 -19.38 -3.04
N LYS A 163 -3.98 -19.08 -3.40
CA LYS A 163 -5.05 -20.07 -3.41
C LYS A 163 -4.71 -21.25 -4.30
N HIS A 164 -4.20 -21.01 -5.51
CA HIS A 164 -3.77 -22.09 -6.39
C HIS A 164 -2.62 -22.92 -5.78
N PHE A 165 -1.63 -22.25 -5.18
CA PHE A 165 -0.51 -22.91 -4.52
C PHE A 165 -0.94 -23.78 -3.34
N LEU A 166 -1.84 -23.29 -2.48
CA LEU A 166 -2.35 -24.07 -1.35
C LEU A 166 -3.13 -25.31 -1.80
N GLN A 167 -3.80 -25.25 -2.95
CA GLN A 167 -4.63 -26.34 -3.47
C GLN A 167 -3.86 -27.35 -4.33
N ARG A 168 -2.88 -26.89 -5.11
CA ARG A 168 -2.18 -27.71 -6.12
C ARG A 168 -0.69 -27.92 -5.82
N GLY A 169 -0.12 -27.13 -4.93
CA GLY A 169 1.33 -27.12 -4.65
C GLY A 169 2.17 -26.42 -5.71
N GLU A 170 1.53 -25.81 -6.72
CA GLU A 170 2.18 -25.14 -7.84
C GLU A 170 1.83 -23.65 -7.85
N VAL A 171 2.75 -22.82 -8.33
CA VAL A 171 2.55 -21.37 -8.43
C VAL A 171 2.18 -21.01 -9.87
N LEU A 172 1.09 -20.26 -10.06
CA LEU A 172 0.69 -19.77 -11.37
C LEU A 172 1.69 -18.72 -11.86
N GLY A 173 2.15 -18.82 -13.11
CA GLY A 173 2.94 -17.77 -13.75
C GLY A 173 2.12 -16.52 -14.09
N PRO A 174 2.77 -15.37 -14.35
CA PRO A 174 2.12 -14.09 -14.64
C PRO A 174 1.06 -14.17 -15.75
N THR A 175 1.34 -14.85 -16.86
CA THR A 175 0.41 -14.97 -17.99
C THR A 175 -0.86 -15.73 -17.60
N SER A 176 -0.71 -16.87 -16.91
CA SER A 176 -1.86 -17.68 -16.47
C SER A 176 -2.69 -16.95 -15.42
N ALA A 177 -2.05 -16.30 -14.46
CA ALA A 177 -2.72 -15.48 -13.47
C ALA A 177 -3.47 -14.31 -14.12
N ASN A 178 -2.87 -13.65 -15.13
CA ASN A 178 -3.50 -12.54 -15.85
C ASN A 178 -4.79 -12.94 -16.59
N GLN A 179 -4.91 -14.19 -17.04
CA GLN A 179 -6.14 -14.69 -17.67
C GLN A 179 -7.23 -15.03 -16.64
N MET A 180 -6.83 -15.43 -15.43
CA MET A 180 -7.74 -15.85 -14.36
C MET A 180 -8.16 -14.70 -13.42
N GLU A 181 -7.41 -13.59 -13.40
CA GLU A 181 -7.69 -12.44 -12.55
C GLU A 181 -9.09 -11.86 -12.84
N PRO A 182 -9.95 -11.66 -11.84
CA PRO A 182 -11.21 -10.95 -12.05
C PRO A 182 -10.93 -9.45 -12.28
N LEU A 183 -11.34 -8.91 -13.42
CA LEU A 183 -11.18 -7.47 -13.72
C LEU A 183 -12.30 -6.61 -13.13
N TRP A 184 -13.38 -7.23 -12.65
CA TRP A 184 -14.55 -6.55 -12.12
C TRP A 184 -14.76 -6.95 -10.66
N THR A 185 -14.16 -6.20 -9.74
CA THR A 185 -14.09 -6.56 -8.32
C THR A 185 -15.02 -5.73 -7.43
N GLY A 186 -15.51 -4.57 -7.89
CA GLY A 186 -16.22 -3.59 -7.06
C GLY A 186 -17.60 -3.98 -6.48
N PHE A 187 -18.14 -5.15 -6.82
CA PHE A 187 -19.44 -5.61 -6.31
C PHE A 187 -19.35 -6.70 -5.23
N TRP A 188 -18.14 -7.21 -4.94
CA TRP A 188 -17.98 -8.35 -4.05
C TRP A 188 -17.30 -7.94 -2.75
N PRO A 189 -17.90 -8.22 -1.58
CA PRO A 189 -17.21 -8.01 -0.32
C PRO A 189 -16.00 -8.95 -0.28
N SER A 190 -14.80 -8.35 -0.35
CA SER A 190 -13.55 -9.08 -0.16
C SER A 190 -13.04 -8.80 1.25
N GLN A 191 -12.45 -9.80 1.89
CA GLN A 191 -11.78 -9.58 3.17
C GLN A 191 -10.73 -8.47 3.01
N SER A 192 -10.74 -7.48 3.90
CA SER A 192 -9.80 -6.37 3.83
C SER A 192 -8.50 -6.74 4.51
N LEU A 193 -7.43 -6.80 3.72
CA LEU A 193 -6.07 -6.88 4.21
C LEU A 193 -5.49 -5.46 4.25
N SER A 194 -5.15 -4.97 5.43
CA SER A 194 -4.55 -3.64 5.59
C SER A 194 -3.10 -3.78 6.03
N LEU A 195 -2.17 -3.40 5.16
CA LEU A 195 -0.73 -3.46 5.40
C LEU A 195 -0.20 -2.08 5.78
N GLY A 196 0.68 -2.02 6.79
CA GLY A 196 1.26 -0.76 7.23
C GLY A 196 0.29 0.10 8.05
N VAL A 197 -0.54 -0.52 8.90
CA VAL A 197 -1.41 0.22 9.81
C VAL A 197 -0.62 0.75 11.02
N PRO A 198 -1.09 1.79 11.72
CA PRO A 198 -0.43 2.27 12.93
C PRO A 198 -0.51 1.25 14.07
N LEU A 199 0.51 1.21 14.92
CA LEU A 199 0.63 0.22 15.99
C LEU A 199 -0.43 0.41 17.08
N HIS A 200 -0.84 1.65 17.36
CA HIS A 200 -1.89 1.93 18.35
C HIS A 200 -3.26 1.34 17.99
N ARG A 201 -3.53 1.05 16.71
CA ARG A 201 -4.77 0.37 16.28
C ARG A 201 -4.71 -1.12 16.60
N LEU A 202 -3.50 -1.69 16.62
CA LEU A 202 -3.26 -3.12 16.80
C LEU A 202 -3.17 -3.54 18.27
N THR A 203 -2.86 -2.63 19.19
CA THR A 203 -2.75 -2.95 20.62
C THR A 203 -2.94 -1.71 21.50
N SER A 204 -3.62 -1.91 22.63
CA SER A 204 -3.85 -0.89 23.66
C SER A 204 -3.23 -1.27 25.01
N SER A 205 -2.65 -2.47 25.14
CA SER A 205 -2.07 -2.97 26.38
C SER A 205 -0.67 -3.55 26.17
N VAL A 206 0.16 -3.47 27.22
CA VAL A 206 1.50 -4.05 27.19
C VAL A 206 1.42 -5.57 27.04
N PHE A 207 0.41 -6.20 27.65
CA PHE A 207 0.16 -7.64 27.56
C PHE A 207 -0.16 -8.07 26.12
N ASP A 208 -1.04 -7.37 25.42
CA ASP A 208 -1.38 -7.65 24.01
C ASP A 208 -0.15 -7.50 23.11
N LEU A 209 0.65 -6.45 23.34
CA LEU A 209 1.89 -6.24 22.59
C LEU A 209 2.90 -7.37 22.87
N GLN A 210 2.99 -7.84 24.12
CA GLN A 210 3.82 -9.00 24.47
C GLN A 210 3.35 -10.27 23.77
N GLN A 211 2.05 -10.58 23.78
CA GLN A 211 1.52 -11.76 23.08
C GLN A 211 1.74 -11.71 21.57
N LEU A 212 1.71 -10.52 20.98
CA LEU A 212 1.99 -10.29 19.56
C LEU A 212 3.45 -10.55 19.18
N VAL A 213 4.39 -10.22 20.07
CA VAL A 213 5.83 -10.39 19.83
C VAL A 213 6.31 -11.76 20.28
N GLU A 214 5.66 -12.37 21.26
CA GLU A 214 6.07 -13.64 21.85
C GLU A 214 5.96 -14.80 20.86
N GLY A 215 7.07 -15.50 20.65
CA GLY A 215 7.14 -16.64 19.73
C GLY A 215 7.32 -16.27 18.26
N HIS A 216 7.63 -15.00 17.96
CA HIS A 216 7.78 -14.52 16.59
C HIS A 216 8.94 -13.51 16.44
N GLN A 217 9.76 -13.65 15.39
CA GLN A 217 10.91 -12.77 15.13
C GLN A 217 10.84 -12.02 13.78
N GLU A 218 9.70 -12.01 13.08
CA GLU A 218 9.64 -11.29 11.80
C GLU A 218 9.44 -9.78 12.01
N PRO A 219 9.83 -8.94 11.02
CA PRO A 219 9.66 -7.50 11.08
C PRO A 219 8.22 -7.04 10.83
N TYR A 220 7.20 -7.77 11.30
CA TYR A 220 5.80 -7.36 11.23
C TYR A 220 4.97 -7.97 12.36
N LEU A 221 3.91 -7.28 12.77
CA LEU A 221 2.91 -7.77 13.71
C LEU A 221 1.55 -7.82 13.02
N LEU A 222 0.73 -8.81 13.38
CA LEU A 222 -0.55 -9.03 12.74
C LEU A 222 -1.65 -9.26 13.79
N ARG A 223 -2.77 -8.57 13.64
CA ARG A 223 -4.00 -8.86 14.36
C ARG A 223 -5.07 -9.27 13.36
N TRP A 224 -5.76 -10.35 13.71
CA TRP A 224 -6.90 -10.83 12.96
C TRP A 224 -8.18 -10.54 13.76
N ASP A 225 -9.04 -9.71 13.17
CA ASP A 225 -10.36 -9.44 13.69
C ASP A 225 -11.38 -10.31 12.97
N LEU A 226 -11.82 -11.37 13.64
CA LEU A 226 -12.85 -12.29 13.16
C LEU A 226 -14.22 -11.61 13.02
N SER A 227 -14.51 -10.60 13.85
CA SER A 227 -15.82 -9.93 13.87
C SER A 227 -16.00 -8.99 12.68
N GLN A 228 -14.94 -8.27 12.33
CA GLN A 228 -14.92 -7.34 11.20
C GLN A 228 -14.44 -7.99 9.90
N ASN A 229 -14.05 -9.27 9.95
CA ASN A 229 -13.39 -9.97 8.86
C ASN A 229 -12.25 -9.10 8.26
N GLN A 230 -11.33 -8.66 9.12
CA GLN A 230 -10.24 -7.79 8.73
C GLN A 230 -8.92 -8.32 9.28
N VAL A 231 -7.88 -8.27 8.45
CA VAL A 231 -6.51 -8.52 8.89
C VAL A 231 -5.74 -7.21 8.84
N GLN A 232 -5.16 -6.84 9.97
CA GLN A 232 -4.37 -5.63 10.11
C GLN A 232 -2.93 -5.99 10.40
N VAL A 233 -2.01 -5.41 9.63
CA VAL A 233 -0.58 -5.68 9.73
C VAL A 233 0.18 -4.40 10.00
N VAL A 234 0.93 -4.38 11.09
CA VAL A 234 1.92 -3.34 11.39
C VAL A 234 3.27 -3.81 10.86
N LEU A 235 3.96 -2.94 10.13
CA LEU A 235 5.27 -3.22 9.55
C LEU A 235 6.38 -2.57 10.37
N SER A 236 7.48 -3.29 10.55
CA SER A 236 8.70 -2.74 11.16
C SER A 236 9.36 -1.72 10.24
N GLN A 237 10.13 -0.80 10.80
CA GLN A 237 11.06 0.06 10.04
C GLN A 237 12.06 -0.73 9.18
N MET A 238 12.34 -1.98 9.55
CA MET A 238 13.24 -2.87 8.81
C MET A 238 12.52 -3.73 7.75
N ALA A 239 11.20 -3.60 7.60
CA ALA A 239 10.43 -4.42 6.68
C ALA A 239 10.75 -4.08 5.21
N GLY A 240 11.45 -4.99 4.54
CA GLY A 240 11.68 -4.92 3.10
C GLY A 240 10.54 -5.52 2.26
N PRO A 241 10.64 -5.53 0.92
CA PRO A 241 9.61 -6.06 0.03
C PRO A 241 9.23 -7.52 0.32
N GLU A 242 10.21 -8.36 0.65
CA GLU A 242 9.97 -9.76 1.02
C GLU A 242 9.17 -9.87 2.31
N THR A 243 9.49 -9.07 3.33
CA THR A 243 8.74 -9.03 4.59
C THR A 243 7.30 -8.60 4.35
N ILE A 244 7.07 -7.59 3.51
CA ILE A 244 5.73 -7.13 3.15
C ILE A 244 4.96 -8.24 2.44
N LEU A 245 5.60 -8.91 1.47
CA LEU A 245 4.99 -10.04 0.76
C LEU A 245 4.67 -11.21 1.71
N ARG A 246 5.55 -11.47 2.68
CA ARG A 246 5.33 -12.48 3.73
C ARG A 246 4.16 -12.12 4.62
N ALA A 247 4.07 -10.87 5.06
CA ALA A 247 3.00 -10.40 5.92
C ALA A 247 1.64 -10.42 5.19
N ALA A 248 1.62 -10.05 3.91
CA ALA A 248 0.44 -10.16 3.07
C ALA A 248 0.01 -11.62 2.87
N THR A 249 0.97 -12.51 2.60
CA THR A 249 0.73 -13.95 2.52
C THR A 249 0.15 -14.48 3.83
N HIS A 250 0.65 -14.00 4.97
CA HIS A 250 0.13 -14.39 6.29
C HIS A 250 -1.35 -14.03 6.43
N GLY A 251 -1.71 -12.78 6.12
CA GLY A 251 -3.12 -12.36 6.19
C GLY A 251 -4.04 -13.15 5.27
N LEU A 252 -3.58 -13.45 4.05
CA LEU A 252 -4.36 -14.24 3.09
C LEU A 252 -4.45 -15.74 3.47
N VAL A 253 -3.48 -16.29 4.20
CA VAL A 253 -3.59 -17.64 4.76
C VAL A 253 -4.68 -17.67 5.84
N LEU A 254 -4.73 -16.66 6.71
CA LEU A 254 -5.79 -16.54 7.73
C LEU A 254 -7.18 -16.41 7.09
N GLU A 255 -7.29 -15.67 5.97
CA GLU A 255 -8.49 -15.67 5.14
C GLU A 255 -8.84 -17.09 4.63
N ALA A 256 -7.85 -17.82 4.11
CA ALA A 256 -8.07 -19.17 3.59
C ALA A 256 -8.50 -20.19 4.67
N LEU A 257 -8.16 -19.96 5.94
CA LEU A 257 -8.65 -20.78 7.07
C LEU A 257 -10.15 -20.63 7.29
N GLN A 258 -10.74 -19.48 6.96
CA GLN A 258 -12.19 -19.25 7.09
C GLN A 258 -13.02 -19.94 6.00
N GLY A 259 -12.44 -20.10 4.80
CA GLY A 259 -13.15 -20.72 3.67
C GLY A 259 -13.15 -22.25 3.71
N ASP A 260 -13.99 -22.87 2.87
CA ASP A 260 -14.12 -24.34 2.76
C ASP A 260 -13.18 -25.00 1.74
N GLY A 261 -12.29 -24.22 1.11
CA GLY A 261 -11.41 -24.74 0.05
C GLY A 261 -10.37 -25.75 0.56
N PRO A 262 -9.83 -26.65 -0.29
CA PRO A 262 -8.82 -27.61 0.16
C PRO A 262 -7.54 -26.90 0.63
N LEU A 263 -6.94 -27.42 1.70
CA LEU A 263 -5.71 -26.87 2.29
C LEU A 263 -4.68 -27.99 2.52
N PRO A 264 -3.38 -27.64 2.61
CA PRO A 264 -2.36 -28.56 3.12
C PRO A 264 -2.67 -29.00 4.56
N ARG A 265 -2.31 -30.24 4.93
CA ARG A 265 -2.62 -30.84 6.25
C ARG A 265 -2.36 -29.92 7.45
N GLY A 266 -1.21 -29.23 7.48
CA GLY A 266 -0.87 -28.33 8.60
C GLY A 266 -1.81 -27.12 8.73
N LEU A 267 -2.41 -26.66 7.64
CA LEU A 267 -3.42 -25.60 7.67
C LEU A 267 -4.84 -26.15 7.91
N GLU A 268 -5.13 -27.40 7.52
CA GLU A 268 -6.41 -28.05 7.88
C GLU A 268 -6.55 -28.24 9.39
N GLU A 269 -5.48 -28.63 10.08
CA GLU A 269 -5.45 -28.72 11.54
C GLU A 269 -5.78 -27.37 12.19
N LEU A 270 -5.21 -26.27 11.67
CA LEU A 270 -5.51 -24.91 12.14
C LEU A 270 -6.94 -24.48 11.83
N ARG A 271 -7.46 -24.79 10.64
CA ARG A 271 -8.86 -24.52 10.27
C ARG A 271 -9.82 -25.19 11.25
N ASN A 272 -9.59 -26.45 11.58
CA ASN A 272 -10.44 -27.16 12.54
C ASN A 272 -10.45 -26.47 13.92
N GLN A 273 -9.32 -25.87 14.33
CA GLN A 273 -9.26 -25.07 15.55
C GLN A 273 -10.03 -23.75 15.45
N VAL A 274 -9.96 -23.06 14.30
CA VAL A 274 -10.74 -21.84 14.03
C VAL A 274 -12.23 -22.12 14.08
N TRP A 275 -12.67 -23.24 13.48
CA TRP A 275 -14.09 -23.63 13.42
C TRP A 275 -14.61 -24.24 14.73
N ALA A 276 -13.72 -24.76 15.60
CA ALA A 276 -14.11 -25.34 16.89
C ALA A 276 -14.63 -24.33 17.92
N GLY A 277 -14.54 -23.02 17.64
CA GLY A 277 -15.22 -21.97 18.39
C GLY A 277 -14.31 -20.82 18.84
N PRO A 278 -14.90 -19.66 19.19
CA PRO A 278 -14.20 -18.39 19.40
C PRO A 278 -13.52 -18.25 20.77
N GLU A 279 -13.44 -19.30 21.60
CA GLU A 279 -12.84 -19.22 22.95
C GLU A 279 -11.32 -19.27 22.96
N LYS A 280 -10.65 -19.50 21.82
CA LYS A 280 -9.20 -19.41 21.74
C LYS A 280 -8.78 -18.00 21.32
N ASP A 281 -7.98 -17.37 22.16
CA ASP A 281 -7.34 -16.08 21.89
C ASP A 281 -6.79 -16.02 20.46
N ASN A 282 -7.22 -15.04 19.66
CA ASN A 282 -6.84 -14.87 18.24
C ASN A 282 -5.31 -14.92 18.03
N TRP A 283 -4.55 -14.52 19.04
CA TRP A 283 -3.08 -14.54 19.08
C TRP A 283 -2.50 -15.95 18.92
N VAL A 284 -3.16 -16.99 19.47
CA VAL A 284 -2.70 -18.37 19.36
C VAL A 284 -2.77 -18.83 17.89
N ILE A 285 -3.86 -18.52 17.20
CA ILE A 285 -4.03 -18.90 15.79
C ILE A 285 -3.02 -18.14 14.91
N VAL A 286 -2.82 -16.85 15.15
CA VAL A 286 -1.81 -16.05 14.44
C VAL A 286 -0.40 -16.62 14.67
N ARG A 287 -0.07 -16.96 15.91
CA ARG A 287 1.23 -17.57 16.26
C ARG A 287 1.42 -18.94 15.61
N ASP A 288 0.43 -19.80 15.65
CA ASP A 288 0.55 -21.13 15.06
C ASP A 288 0.60 -21.06 13.51
N THR A 289 -0.09 -20.07 12.93
CA THR A 289 -0.02 -19.78 11.48
C THR A 289 1.38 -19.29 11.09
N HIS A 290 2.07 -18.52 11.93
CA HIS A 290 3.49 -18.19 11.71
C HIS A 290 4.37 -19.44 11.60
N GLN A 291 4.19 -20.42 12.49
CA GLN A 291 4.98 -21.67 12.47
C GLN A 291 4.76 -22.48 11.18
N VAL A 292 3.54 -22.45 10.63
CA VAL A 292 3.26 -23.07 9.34
C VAL A 292 3.91 -22.28 8.20
N LEU A 293 3.85 -20.94 8.25
CA LEU A 293 4.46 -20.06 7.27
C LEU A 293 5.98 -20.17 7.20
N ASP A 294 6.68 -20.45 8.31
CA ASP A 294 8.14 -20.67 8.30
C ASP A 294 8.55 -21.78 7.33
N LYS A 295 7.69 -22.79 7.13
CA LYS A 295 7.93 -23.91 6.20
C LYS A 295 7.33 -23.67 4.82
N LEU A 296 6.22 -22.95 4.75
CA LEU A 296 5.42 -22.76 3.54
C LEU A 296 5.93 -21.57 2.72
N PHE A 297 6.21 -20.43 3.35
CA PHE A 297 6.57 -19.19 2.68
C PHE A 297 7.86 -19.30 1.85
N PRO A 298 8.96 -19.92 2.31
CA PRO A 298 10.16 -20.05 1.48
C PRO A 298 9.92 -20.85 0.18
N LYS A 299 9.06 -21.88 0.24
CA LYS A 299 8.67 -22.66 -0.94
C LYS A 299 7.80 -21.85 -1.88
N PHE A 300 6.85 -21.09 -1.33
CA PHE A 300 5.97 -20.22 -2.08
C PHE A 300 6.75 -19.08 -2.76
N LEU A 301 7.63 -18.40 -2.02
CA LEU A 301 8.50 -17.33 -2.52
C LEU A 301 9.38 -17.83 -3.66
N LYS A 302 10.03 -18.99 -3.47
CA LYS A 302 10.81 -19.62 -4.53
C LYS A 302 9.94 -19.96 -5.74
N GLY A 303 8.75 -20.52 -5.54
CA GLY A 303 7.81 -20.80 -6.62
C GLY A 303 7.36 -19.56 -7.38
N LEU A 304 7.19 -18.41 -6.70
CA LEU A 304 6.92 -17.12 -7.34
C LEU A 304 8.09 -16.69 -8.24
N GLN A 305 9.31 -16.76 -7.73
CA GLN A 305 10.53 -16.42 -8.49
C GLN A 305 10.71 -17.33 -9.71
N ASP A 306 10.60 -18.65 -9.51
CA ASP A 306 10.72 -19.66 -10.57
C ASP A 306 9.63 -19.49 -11.65
N ALA A 307 8.43 -19.04 -11.28
CA ALA A 307 7.33 -18.76 -12.20
C ALA A 307 7.43 -17.40 -12.92
N GLY A 308 8.44 -16.57 -12.60
CA GLY A 308 8.70 -15.29 -13.26
C GLY A 308 8.07 -14.06 -12.59
N TRP A 309 7.64 -14.14 -11.33
CA TRP A 309 7.15 -12.98 -10.59
C TRP A 309 8.31 -12.15 -10.03
N LYS A 310 8.17 -10.82 -10.12
CA LYS A 310 9.05 -9.88 -9.43
C LYS A 310 8.62 -9.80 -7.95
N THR A 311 9.44 -10.35 -7.06
CA THR A 311 9.17 -10.35 -5.60
C THR A 311 9.76 -9.13 -4.88
N GLU A 312 10.73 -8.45 -5.48
CA GLU A 312 11.33 -7.23 -4.92
C GLU A 312 10.50 -5.96 -5.18
N LYS A 313 9.54 -6.04 -6.11
CA LYS A 313 8.61 -4.95 -6.43
C LYS A 313 7.20 -5.53 -6.40
N HIS A 314 6.32 -4.95 -5.59
CA HIS A 314 4.92 -5.35 -5.50
C HIS A 314 4.00 -4.15 -5.66
N GLN A 315 2.76 -4.43 -6.04
CA GLN A 315 1.66 -3.47 -6.14
C GLN A 315 0.62 -3.73 -5.04
N LEU A 316 1.06 -4.27 -3.90
CA LEU A 316 0.26 -4.35 -2.69
C LEU A 316 0.01 -2.94 -2.15
N GLU A 317 -1.22 -2.67 -1.73
CA GLU A 317 -1.58 -1.43 -1.04
C GLU A 317 -0.99 -1.46 0.37
N VAL A 318 0.01 -0.61 0.61
CA VAL A 318 0.72 -0.54 1.89
C VAL A 318 0.72 0.91 2.34
N ASP A 319 0.12 1.15 3.50
CA ASP A 319 0.16 2.45 4.16
C ASP A 319 1.59 2.78 4.63
N GLU A 320 1.88 4.07 4.78
CA GLU A 320 3.22 4.56 5.14
C GLU A 320 3.58 4.38 6.62
N TRP A 321 2.71 3.77 7.44
CA TRP A 321 3.06 3.56 8.85
C TRP A 321 4.13 2.49 9.01
N ARG A 322 5.11 2.81 9.84
CA ARG A 322 6.13 1.88 10.32
C ARG A 322 6.22 1.99 11.83
N ALA A 323 6.62 0.90 12.47
CA ALA A 323 6.77 0.86 13.91
C ALA A 323 8.05 0.15 14.34
N THR A 324 8.45 0.38 15.58
CA THR A 324 9.50 -0.37 16.26
C THR A 324 8.97 -0.79 17.63
N TRP A 325 9.24 -2.01 18.05
CA TRP A 325 8.84 -2.51 19.35
C TRP A 325 10.05 -3.13 20.04
N LEU A 326 10.33 -2.69 21.26
CA LEU A 326 11.44 -3.16 22.08
C LEU A 326 10.88 -4.10 23.13
N LEU A 327 10.59 -5.33 22.71
CA LEU A 327 10.22 -6.41 23.62
C LEU A 327 11.31 -7.48 23.57
N SER A 328 12.44 -7.15 24.19
CA SER A 328 13.30 -8.18 24.74
C SER A 328 13.50 -7.84 26.20
N PRO A 329 13.09 -8.68 27.16
CA PRO A 329 13.70 -8.63 28.46
C PRO A 329 15.18 -8.91 28.20
N GLU A 330 16.06 -7.94 28.45
CA GLU A 330 17.47 -8.25 28.61
C GLU A 330 17.53 -9.42 29.60
N LYS A 331 17.89 -10.61 29.10
CA LYS A 331 18.32 -11.68 29.99
C LYS A 331 19.50 -11.08 30.73
N LYS A 332 19.27 -10.63 31.97
CA LYS A 332 20.33 -10.36 32.92
C LYS A 332 21.13 -11.66 33.00
N VAL A 333 22.23 -11.71 32.27
CA VAL A 333 23.25 -12.73 32.46
C VAL A 333 23.76 -12.47 33.87
N LEU A 334 23.32 -13.35 34.77
CA LEU A 334 23.77 -13.40 36.16
C LEU A 334 25.26 -13.75 36.23
#